data_AF-A0A653BEB6-F1
#
_entry.id   AF-A0A653BEB6-F1
#
_cell.length_a   1.000
_cell.length_b   1.000
_cell.length_c   1.000
_cell.angle_alpha   90.00
_cell.angle_beta   90.00
_cell.angle_gamma   90.00
#
_symmetry.space_group_name_H-M   'P 1'
#
loop_
_entity.id
_entity.type
_entity.pdbx_description
1 polymer ?
#
loop_
_entity_poly.entity_id
_entity_poly.type
_entity_poly.pdbx_seq_one_letter_code
_entity_poly.pdbx_strand_id
1 'polypeptide(L)'
;MYYVIIFPVKDAEMGALDVVADTELDTEQQNKKTDIEQLTNIEFLSRINRVETQLISVIELRREIEDNCHKGLRETFAQHVYVGAISPSQALIQYSTKLFLCDTKKILTEMLYQYILFNFQNFNEYIFNEKISIFELATICLDMPESGWTPEDGDKNELARKVSEILVDKSEMLKDYFSVGIDTEGNLYSIPILIDDYIPDSRALPFFVTRLAAEVDWSTEKGCFRTFSRELAAFFANIPKETNQHGKDWEWVTEHIIYPAIKQCFIPPKSFIDNAAVLEIANLPNLYKVFERC
;
A
#
# COMPACT_ATOMS: atom_id res chain seq x y z
N MET A 1 21.79 -48.10 27.65
CA MET A 1 23.08 -48.80 27.94
C MET A 1 23.67 -49.14 26.59
N TYR A 2 24.78 -48.61 26.10
CA TYR A 2 26.04 -48.11 26.68
C TYR A 2 26.44 -46.85 25.85
N TYR A 3 26.84 -45.68 26.40
CA TYR A 3 28.17 -45.30 26.96
C TYR A 3 29.33 -45.69 26.02
N VAL A 4 30.37 -44.92 25.67
CA VAL A 4 31.00 -43.64 26.03
C VAL A 4 31.98 -43.36 24.81
N ILE A 5 32.56 -42.19 24.48
CA ILE A 5 33.87 -41.65 24.91
C ILE A 5 34.26 -40.51 23.94
N ILE A 6 34.71 -39.39 24.52
CA ILE A 6 35.35 -38.20 23.94
C ILE A 6 36.85 -38.46 23.75
N PHE A 7 37.52 -37.87 22.73
CA PHE A 7 38.76 -37.05 22.85
C PHE A 7 39.32 -36.64 21.46
N PRO A 8 40.16 -35.59 21.38
CA PRO A 8 40.29 -34.68 20.23
C PRO A 8 41.69 -34.79 19.58
N VAL A 9 42.03 -33.78 18.76
CA VAL A 9 43.39 -33.28 18.45
C VAL A 9 43.94 -33.65 17.04
N LYS A 10 43.98 -32.70 16.09
CA LYS A 10 45.12 -31.83 15.71
C LYS A 10 45.10 -31.41 14.23
N ASP A 11 45.64 -30.23 13.99
CA ASP A 11 45.75 -29.48 12.75
C ASP A 11 46.48 -30.20 11.59
N ALA A 12 46.06 -29.90 10.36
CA ALA A 12 46.91 -29.87 9.17
C ALA A 12 46.32 -28.89 8.13
N GLU A 13 47.15 -27.95 7.66
CA GLU A 13 46.79 -26.91 6.68
C GLU A 13 46.77 -27.42 5.22
N MET A 14 46.00 -26.65 4.43
CA MET A 14 46.12 -26.31 3.00
C MET A 14 45.74 -27.32 1.90
N GLY A 15 44.64 -26.97 1.23
CA GLY A 15 44.33 -27.32 -0.16
C GLY A 15 43.12 -26.52 -0.62
N ALA A 16 43.36 -25.39 -1.29
CA ALA A 16 42.34 -24.49 -1.80
C ALA A 16 41.43 -25.17 -2.84
N LEU A 17 40.12 -24.97 -2.69
CA LEU A 17 39.13 -25.00 -3.76
C LEU A 17 38.00 -24.05 -3.36
N ASP A 18 37.82 -23.02 -4.17
CA ASP A 18 36.84 -21.95 -4.00
C ASP A 18 35.43 -22.50 -3.76
N VAL A 19 34.81 -22.08 -2.66
CA VAL A 19 33.37 -22.15 -2.45
C VAL A 19 32.88 -20.70 -2.31
N VAL A 20 32.70 -20.03 -3.45
CA VAL A 20 31.94 -18.78 -3.52
C VAL A 20 30.56 -19.14 -4.03
N ALA A 21 29.68 -19.58 -3.13
CA ALA A 21 28.26 -19.83 -3.45
C ALA A 21 27.30 -19.62 -2.26
N ASP A 22 27.79 -19.56 -1.02
CA ASP A 22 26.91 -19.53 0.16
C ASP A 22 26.65 -18.12 0.74
N THR A 23 27.35 -17.08 0.30
CA THR A 23 27.18 -15.72 0.85
C THR A 23 25.99 -14.95 0.27
N GLU A 24 25.57 -15.22 -0.97
CA GLU A 24 24.46 -14.52 -1.63
C GLU A 24 23.09 -15.01 -1.13
N LEU A 25 22.93 -16.31 -0.87
CA LEU A 25 21.70 -16.89 -0.33
C LEU A 25 21.39 -16.41 1.10
N ASP A 26 22.41 -16.29 1.95
CA ASP A 26 22.25 -15.81 3.32
C ASP A 26 21.98 -14.30 3.39
N THR A 27 22.58 -13.49 2.50
CA THR A 27 22.28 -12.04 2.43
C THR A 27 20.90 -11.76 1.85
N GLU A 28 20.40 -12.56 0.90
CA GLU A 28 19.03 -12.43 0.41
C GLU A 28 17.99 -12.82 1.47
N GLN A 29 18.24 -13.88 2.23
CA GLN A 29 17.34 -14.29 3.32
C GLN A 29 17.34 -13.30 4.49
N GLN A 30 18.50 -12.72 4.84
CA GLN A 30 18.58 -11.64 5.85
C GLN A 30 17.93 -10.35 5.38
N ASN A 31 18.11 -9.93 4.12
CA ASN A 31 17.42 -8.76 3.57
C ASN A 31 15.89 -8.96 3.56
N LYS A 32 15.39 -10.12 3.10
CA LYS A 32 13.95 -10.43 3.11
C LYS A 32 13.35 -10.41 4.51
N LYS A 33 14.08 -10.93 5.51
CA LYS A 33 13.64 -10.91 6.92
C LYS A 33 13.57 -9.48 7.48
N THR A 34 14.52 -8.62 7.10
CA THR A 34 14.57 -7.21 7.52
C THR A 34 13.42 -6.40 6.91
N ASP A 35 13.04 -6.72 5.68
CA ASP A 35 11.95 -6.04 4.96
C ASP A 35 10.57 -6.34 5.57
N ILE A 36 10.33 -7.60 5.95
CA ILE A 36 9.12 -8.02 6.67
C ILE A 36 9.04 -7.33 8.03
N GLU A 37 10.14 -7.27 8.78
CA GLU A 37 10.19 -6.60 10.08
C GLU A 37 9.94 -5.08 9.98
N GLN A 38 10.31 -4.42 8.87
CA GLN A 38 10.07 -2.98 8.66
C GLN A 38 8.62 -2.67 8.27
N LEU A 39 7.99 -3.49 7.42
CA LEU A 39 6.58 -3.36 7.04
C LEU A 39 5.62 -3.68 8.18
N THR A 40 6.06 -4.55 9.09
CA THR A 40 5.31 -4.93 10.28
C THR A 40 5.58 -3.94 11.42
N ASN A 41 6.81 -3.48 11.68
CA ASN A 41 7.12 -2.53 12.75
C ASN A 41 7.08 -1.07 12.29
N ILE A 42 5.91 -0.61 11.86
CA ILE A 42 5.65 0.82 11.68
C ILE A 42 5.41 1.44 13.07
N GLU A 43 6.17 2.51 13.42
CA GLU A 43 6.11 3.19 14.74
C GLU A 43 4.74 3.86 15.02
N PHE A 44 3.90 3.96 13.98
CA PHE A 44 2.52 4.46 14.00
C PHE A 44 1.49 3.32 13.99
N LEU A 45 1.73 2.21 14.69
CA LEU A 45 0.73 1.16 14.84
C LEU A 45 0.63 0.75 16.30
N SER A 46 -0.60 0.78 16.82
CA SER A 46 -0.94 0.26 18.14
C SER A 46 -0.39 -1.16 18.31
N ARG A 47 0.24 -1.43 19.47
CA ARG A 47 0.79 -2.74 19.85
C ARG A 47 -0.31 -3.80 19.92
N ILE A 48 -0.63 -4.45 18.82
CA ILE A 48 -1.64 -5.50 18.71
C ILE A 48 -0.94 -6.88 18.72
N ASN A 49 -1.59 -7.89 19.33
CA ASN A 49 -1.24 -9.29 19.11
C ASN A 49 -1.56 -9.66 17.66
N ARG A 50 -0.56 -9.55 16.79
CA ARG A 50 -0.73 -9.82 15.36
C ARG A 50 -1.12 -11.27 15.08
N VAL A 51 -2.07 -11.43 14.17
CA VAL A 51 -2.40 -12.70 13.54
C VAL A 51 -1.48 -12.88 12.34
N GLU A 52 -0.60 -13.87 12.38
CA GLU A 52 0.19 -14.24 11.20
C GLU A 52 -0.69 -15.04 10.24
N THR A 53 -0.92 -14.50 9.05
CA THR A 53 -1.75 -15.17 8.04
C THR A 53 -1.06 -16.44 7.53
N GLN A 54 -1.84 -17.52 7.43
CA GLN A 54 -1.39 -18.80 6.87
C GLN A 54 -1.88 -19.01 5.42
N LEU A 55 -2.54 -18.01 4.83
CA LEU A 55 -3.11 -18.10 3.49
C LEU A 55 -2.00 -18.01 2.43
N ILE A 56 -1.83 -19.08 1.68
CA ILE A 56 -0.82 -19.17 0.61
C ILE A 56 -1.03 -18.07 -0.44
N SER A 57 -2.28 -17.74 -0.76
CA SER A 57 -2.62 -16.66 -1.70
C SER A 57 -2.01 -15.31 -1.30
N VAL A 58 -2.08 -14.95 -0.02
CA VAL A 58 -1.52 -13.70 0.53
C VAL A 58 0.00 -13.77 0.58
N ILE A 59 0.56 -14.91 0.99
CA ILE A 59 2.02 -15.13 1.05
C ILE A 59 2.64 -15.01 -0.36
N GLU A 60 2.01 -15.59 -1.38
CA GLU A 60 2.45 -15.45 -2.77
C GLU A 60 2.37 -13.99 -3.25
N LEU A 61 1.30 -13.28 -2.90
CA LEU A 61 1.11 -11.85 -3.20
C LEU A 61 2.23 -10.99 -2.60
N ARG A 62 2.63 -11.26 -1.35
CA ARG A 62 3.77 -10.60 -0.70
C ARG A 62 5.09 -10.90 -1.41
N ARG A 63 5.33 -12.18 -1.76
CA ARG A 63 6.54 -12.57 -2.52
C ARG A 63 6.60 -11.86 -3.87
N GLU A 64 5.49 -11.75 -4.59
CA GLU A 64 5.44 -11.03 -5.87
C GLU A 64 5.83 -9.54 -5.73
N ILE A 65 5.45 -8.90 -4.63
CA ILE A 65 5.87 -7.52 -4.31
C ILE A 65 7.39 -7.48 -4.11
N GLU A 66 7.93 -8.36 -3.27
CA GLU A 66 9.36 -8.41 -2.95
C GLU A 66 10.22 -8.68 -4.18
N ASP A 67 9.85 -9.68 -4.99
CA ASP A 67 10.59 -10.09 -6.18
C ASP A 67 10.54 -9.01 -7.30
N ASN A 68 9.52 -8.13 -7.27
CA ASN A 68 9.40 -7.00 -8.18
C ASN A 68 10.03 -5.70 -7.65
N CYS A 69 10.67 -5.72 -6.49
CA CYS A 69 11.31 -4.54 -5.89
C CYS A 69 12.44 -3.98 -6.75
N HIS A 70 12.46 -2.65 -6.89
CA HIS A 70 13.57 -1.92 -7.46
C HIS A 70 14.48 -1.35 -6.35
N LYS A 71 15.63 -2.00 -6.13
CA LYS A 71 16.58 -1.67 -5.04
C LYS A 71 17.03 -0.19 -5.03
N GLY A 72 17.33 0.41 -6.18
CA GLY A 72 17.78 1.82 -6.25
C GLY A 72 16.70 2.84 -5.84
N LEU A 73 15.48 2.72 -6.38
CA LEU A 73 14.32 3.48 -5.90
C LEU A 73 14.03 3.23 -4.43
N ARG A 74 14.19 2.00 -3.94
CA ARG A 74 13.98 1.71 -2.51
C ARG A 74 14.94 2.51 -1.64
N GLU A 75 16.22 2.53 -1.98
CA GLU A 75 17.21 3.35 -1.30
C GLU A 75 16.86 4.85 -1.41
N THR A 76 16.44 5.29 -2.59
CA THR A 76 16.01 6.67 -2.85
C THR A 76 14.89 7.09 -1.89
N PHE A 77 13.81 6.31 -1.80
CA PHE A 77 12.68 6.61 -0.91
C PHE A 77 13.03 6.44 0.56
N ALA A 78 13.84 5.45 0.93
CA ALA A 78 14.25 5.24 2.32
C ALA A 78 15.09 6.39 2.88
N GLN A 79 15.81 7.12 2.02
CA GLN A 79 16.73 8.19 2.41
C GLN A 79 16.33 9.57 1.90
N HIS A 80 15.16 9.70 1.27
CA HIS A 80 14.75 10.96 0.67
C HIS A 80 14.60 12.08 1.72
N VAL A 81 14.81 13.32 1.27
CA VAL A 81 14.41 14.54 1.96
C VAL A 81 13.20 15.09 1.21
N TYR A 82 12.09 15.29 1.92
CA TYR A 82 10.92 15.93 1.35
C TYR A 82 11.23 17.40 1.06
N VAL A 83 10.86 17.86 -0.14
CA VAL A 83 11.13 19.25 -0.58
C VAL A 83 9.85 20.08 -0.56
N GLY A 84 8.74 19.54 -1.05
CA GLY A 84 7.46 20.24 -1.05
C GLY A 84 6.43 19.64 -1.99
N ALA A 85 5.16 19.93 -1.73
CA ALA A 85 4.06 19.51 -2.58
C ALA A 85 3.83 20.49 -3.74
N ILE A 86 3.42 19.94 -4.90
CA ILE A 86 2.97 20.71 -6.07
C ILE A 86 1.45 20.66 -6.17
N SER A 87 0.87 19.49 -5.90
CA SER A 87 -0.58 19.25 -5.87
C SER A 87 -0.87 18.02 -4.98
N PRO A 88 -2.14 17.72 -4.66
CA PRO A 88 -2.49 16.50 -3.91
C PRO A 88 -2.01 15.19 -4.56
N SER A 89 -1.63 15.21 -5.84
CA SER A 89 -1.11 14.02 -6.53
C SER A 89 0.37 14.13 -6.87
N GLN A 90 1.05 15.24 -6.56
CA GLN A 90 2.44 15.45 -6.96
C GLN A 90 3.25 16.17 -5.89
N ALA A 91 4.46 15.69 -5.63
CA ALA A 91 5.41 16.34 -4.75
C ALA A 91 6.86 16.14 -5.21
N LEU A 92 7.75 16.91 -4.61
CA LEU A 92 9.18 16.91 -4.86
C LEU A 92 9.90 16.26 -3.69
N ILE A 93 10.83 15.36 -4.03
CA ILE A 93 11.80 14.82 -3.08
C ILE A 93 13.22 15.01 -3.61
N GLN A 94 14.15 15.18 -2.69
CA GLN A 94 15.57 15.17 -2.98
C GLN A 94 16.19 13.89 -2.44
N TYR A 95 17.06 13.28 -3.23
CA TYR A 95 17.95 12.23 -2.75
C TYR A 95 19.35 12.46 -3.33
N SER A 96 20.36 12.45 -2.46
CA SER A 96 21.73 12.84 -2.83
C SER A 96 21.73 14.23 -3.50
N THR A 97 22.22 14.31 -4.73
CA THR A 97 22.30 15.55 -5.52
C THR A 97 21.16 15.70 -6.53
N LYS A 98 20.16 14.81 -6.51
CA LYS A 98 19.10 14.75 -7.51
C LYS A 98 17.76 15.21 -6.91
N LEU A 99 17.01 15.94 -7.71
CA LEU A 99 15.64 16.35 -7.42
C LEU A 99 14.68 15.52 -8.27
N PHE A 100 13.68 14.93 -7.62
CA PHE A 100 12.69 14.08 -8.26
C PHE A 100 11.30 14.68 -8.17
N LEU A 101 10.58 14.65 -9.28
CA LEU A 101 9.13 14.80 -9.33
C LEU A 101 8.48 13.43 -9.12
N CYS A 102 7.63 13.34 -8.11
CA CYS A 102 6.92 12.13 -7.74
C CYS A 102 5.43 12.26 -8.04
N ASP A 103 4.85 11.24 -8.65
CA ASP A 103 3.40 11.01 -8.71
C ASP A 103 2.96 10.40 -7.37
N THR A 104 2.68 11.27 -6.39
CA THR A 104 2.28 10.90 -5.04
C THR A 104 1.09 9.94 -5.05
N LYS A 105 0.13 10.12 -5.96
CA LYS A 105 -1.06 9.25 -6.03
C LYS A 105 -0.70 7.82 -6.44
N LYS A 106 0.17 7.64 -7.45
CA LYS A 106 0.64 6.30 -7.85
C LYS A 106 1.48 5.64 -6.76
N ILE A 107 2.39 6.41 -6.15
CA ILE A 107 3.28 5.91 -5.09
C ILE A 107 2.47 5.49 -3.87
N LEU A 108 1.53 6.33 -3.43
CA LEU A 108 0.69 6.05 -2.27
C LEU A 108 -0.23 4.85 -2.52
N THR A 109 -0.84 4.75 -3.71
CA THR A 109 -1.62 3.56 -4.09
C THR A 109 -0.80 2.28 -3.98
N GLU A 110 0.44 2.28 -4.49
CA GLU A 110 1.28 1.08 -4.44
C GLU A 110 1.74 0.76 -3.01
N MET A 111 2.16 1.77 -2.24
CA MET A 111 2.55 1.60 -0.85
C MET A 111 1.41 1.06 0.00
N LEU A 112 0.20 1.60 -0.16
CA LEU A 112 -0.99 1.13 0.58
C LEU A 112 -1.39 -0.30 0.17
N TYR A 113 -1.27 -0.67 -1.11
CA TYR A 113 -1.51 -2.05 -1.54
C TYR A 113 -0.55 -3.03 -0.83
N GLN A 114 0.72 -2.65 -0.71
CA GLN A 114 1.71 -3.43 0.04
C GLN A 114 1.32 -3.49 1.50
N TYR A 115 1.07 -2.34 2.11
CA TYR A 115 0.65 -2.25 3.51
C TYR A 115 -0.53 -3.17 3.82
N ILE A 116 -1.58 -3.16 2.97
CA ILE A 116 -2.76 -4.02 3.13
C ILE A 116 -2.37 -5.50 3.11
N LEU A 117 -1.53 -5.93 2.17
CA LEU A 117 -1.16 -7.34 2.08
C LEU A 117 -0.24 -7.78 3.22
N PHE A 118 0.71 -6.94 3.64
CA PHE A 118 1.60 -7.23 4.76
C PHE A 118 0.89 -7.18 6.12
N ASN A 119 -0.22 -6.44 6.23
CA ASN A 119 -1.03 -6.31 7.45
C ASN A 119 -2.42 -6.97 7.35
N PHE A 120 -2.62 -7.86 6.38
CA PHE A 120 -3.85 -8.62 6.20
C PHE A 120 -4.38 -9.18 7.53
N GLN A 121 -5.68 -9.02 7.82
CA GLN A 121 -6.36 -9.36 9.09
C GLN A 121 -5.97 -8.53 10.33
N ASN A 122 -5.12 -7.51 10.21
CA ASN A 122 -4.57 -6.79 11.35
C ASN A 122 -4.85 -5.28 11.29
N PHE A 123 -6.05 -4.88 10.87
CA PHE A 123 -6.45 -3.46 10.80
C PHE A 123 -7.38 -3.08 11.93
N ASN A 124 -7.10 -1.92 12.54
CA ASN A 124 -8.13 -1.17 13.27
C ASN A 124 -9.19 -0.67 12.29
N GLU A 125 -10.37 -0.32 12.79
CA GLU A 125 -11.44 0.24 11.97
C GLU A 125 -11.90 1.61 12.45
N TYR A 126 -12.23 2.45 11.49
CA TYR A 126 -12.97 3.68 11.70
C TYR A 126 -14.46 3.38 11.51
N ILE A 127 -15.24 3.57 12.57
CA ILE A 127 -16.69 3.38 12.56
C ILE A 127 -17.35 4.73 12.24
N PHE A 128 -18.19 4.76 11.21
CA PHE A 128 -18.93 5.97 10.86
C PHE A 128 -19.97 6.31 11.93
N ASN A 129 -20.16 7.60 12.19
CA ASN A 129 -21.21 8.07 13.10
C ASN A 129 -22.61 7.71 12.59
N GLU A 130 -22.80 7.77 11.27
CA GLU A 130 -24.03 7.37 10.58
C GLU A 130 -23.67 6.33 9.52
N LYS A 131 -24.48 5.28 9.43
CA LYS A 131 -24.30 4.25 8.41
C LYS A 131 -24.68 4.81 7.05
N ILE A 132 -23.96 4.39 6.01
CA ILE A 132 -24.12 4.94 4.66
C ILE A 132 -24.67 3.87 3.73
N SER A 133 -25.79 4.14 3.06
CA SER A 133 -26.41 3.19 2.14
C SER A 133 -25.52 2.93 0.93
N ILE A 134 -25.16 1.67 0.70
CA ILE A 134 -24.38 1.27 -0.48
C ILE A 134 -25.18 1.51 -1.77
N PHE A 135 -26.49 1.29 -1.72
CA PHE A 135 -27.38 1.56 -2.85
C PHE A 135 -27.35 3.04 -3.25
N GLU A 136 -27.42 3.95 -2.28
CA GLU A 136 -27.35 5.40 -2.56
C GLU A 136 -25.97 5.80 -3.08
N LEU A 137 -24.89 5.30 -2.47
CA LEU A 137 -23.52 5.52 -2.96
C LEU A 137 -23.34 5.04 -4.42
N ALA A 138 -23.83 3.85 -4.75
CA ALA A 138 -23.76 3.32 -6.11
C ALA A 138 -24.60 4.16 -7.09
N THR A 139 -25.79 4.62 -6.66
CA THR A 139 -26.65 5.50 -7.47
C THR A 139 -25.94 6.83 -7.76
N ILE A 140 -25.34 7.45 -6.75
CA ILE A 140 -24.53 8.67 -6.89
C ILE A 140 -23.40 8.46 -7.89
N CYS A 141 -22.67 7.34 -7.80
CA CYS A 141 -21.60 7.00 -8.73
C CYS A 141 -22.11 6.91 -10.17
N LEU A 142 -23.18 6.14 -10.41
CA LEU A 142 -23.74 5.91 -11.75
C LEU A 142 -24.31 7.21 -12.37
N ASP A 143 -24.65 8.21 -11.56
CA ASP A 143 -25.07 9.54 -12.03
C ASP A 143 -23.90 10.47 -12.39
N MET A 144 -22.68 10.15 -11.96
CA MET A 144 -21.48 10.90 -12.32
C MET A 144 -20.97 10.50 -13.71
N PRO A 145 -20.64 11.46 -14.59
CA PRO A 145 -20.05 11.18 -15.91
C PRO A 145 -18.79 10.31 -15.85
N GLU A 146 -18.01 10.45 -14.78
CA GLU A 146 -16.75 9.74 -14.55
C GLU A 146 -16.94 8.24 -14.29
N SER A 147 -18.18 7.78 -14.01
CA SER A 147 -18.50 6.34 -13.94
C SER A 147 -18.38 5.63 -15.27
N GLY A 148 -18.46 6.36 -16.38
CA GLY A 148 -18.50 5.78 -17.72
C GLY A 148 -19.79 5.04 -18.03
N TRP A 149 -20.82 5.13 -17.17
CA TRP A 149 -22.11 4.49 -17.42
C TRP A 149 -22.78 5.05 -18.68
N THR A 150 -23.37 4.14 -19.44
CA THR A 150 -24.14 4.40 -20.65
C THR A 150 -25.50 3.70 -20.57
N PRO A 151 -26.53 4.17 -21.30
CA PRO A 151 -27.83 3.49 -21.33
C PRO A 151 -27.76 2.00 -21.74
N GLU A 152 -26.72 1.62 -22.48
CA GLU A 152 -26.43 0.24 -22.89
C GLU A 152 -26.05 -0.68 -21.72
N ASP A 153 -25.55 -0.13 -20.61
CA ASP A 153 -25.17 -0.90 -19.42
C ASP A 153 -26.38 -1.35 -18.58
N GLY A 154 -27.57 -0.81 -18.87
CA GLY A 154 -28.83 -1.15 -18.21
C GLY A 154 -29.28 -0.14 -17.16
N ASP A 155 -30.37 -0.48 -16.44
CA ASP A 155 -30.99 0.42 -15.48
C ASP A 155 -30.09 0.68 -14.25
N LYS A 156 -29.91 1.95 -13.92
CA LYS A 156 -29.04 2.36 -12.80
C LYS A 156 -29.51 1.84 -11.45
N ASN A 157 -30.82 1.79 -11.20
CA ASN A 157 -31.32 1.30 -9.91
C ASN A 157 -31.13 -0.21 -9.78
N GLU A 158 -31.26 -0.96 -10.87
CA GLU A 158 -30.94 -2.38 -10.89
C GLU A 158 -29.45 -2.63 -10.67
N LEU A 159 -28.58 -1.85 -11.32
CA LEU A 159 -27.13 -1.93 -11.10
C LEU A 159 -26.76 -1.58 -9.66
N ALA A 160 -27.27 -0.49 -9.11
CA ALA A 160 -27.03 -0.10 -7.71
C ALA A 160 -27.52 -1.15 -6.71
N ARG A 161 -28.66 -1.81 -6.98
CA ARG A 161 -29.14 -2.95 -6.18
C ARG A 161 -28.15 -4.13 -6.24
N LYS A 162 -27.68 -4.50 -7.43
CA LYS A 162 -26.67 -5.57 -7.58
C LYS A 162 -25.38 -5.27 -6.83
N VAL A 163 -24.90 -4.02 -6.84
CA VAL A 163 -23.73 -3.60 -6.06
C VAL A 163 -23.96 -3.88 -4.57
N SER A 164 -25.11 -3.46 -4.04
CA SER A 164 -25.46 -3.70 -2.63
C SER A 164 -25.55 -5.19 -2.31
N GLU A 165 -26.24 -5.99 -3.14
CA GLU A 165 -26.38 -7.44 -2.96
C GLU A 165 -25.03 -8.16 -2.93
N ILE A 166 -24.13 -7.85 -3.87
CA ILE A 166 -22.78 -8.45 -3.92
C ILE A 166 -22.01 -8.11 -2.64
N LEU A 167 -22.01 -6.86 -2.20
CA LEU A 167 -21.21 -6.46 -1.05
C LEU A 167 -21.78 -6.97 0.28
N VAL A 168 -23.10 -7.13 0.39
CA VAL A 168 -23.74 -7.80 1.53
C VAL A 168 -23.34 -9.28 1.58
N ASP A 169 -23.35 -9.98 0.44
CA ASP A 169 -22.90 -11.39 0.35
C ASP A 169 -21.43 -11.58 0.77
N LYS A 170 -20.58 -10.57 0.54
CA LYS A 170 -19.15 -10.61 0.92
C LYS A 170 -18.83 -9.99 2.28
N SER A 171 -19.82 -9.47 3.00
CA SER A 171 -19.64 -8.64 4.19
C SER A 171 -18.84 -9.30 5.32
N GLU A 172 -19.07 -10.59 5.62
CA GLU A 172 -18.34 -11.31 6.67
C GLU A 172 -16.83 -11.39 6.37
N MET A 173 -16.47 -11.76 5.13
CA MET A 173 -15.07 -11.84 4.70
C MET A 173 -14.41 -10.46 4.70
N LEU A 174 -15.11 -9.43 4.20
CA LEU A 174 -14.63 -8.06 4.17
C LEU A 174 -14.35 -7.52 5.59
N LYS A 175 -15.20 -7.88 6.55
CA LYS A 175 -15.02 -7.54 7.95
C LYS A 175 -13.80 -8.24 8.55
N ASP A 176 -13.71 -9.55 8.38
CA ASP A 176 -12.67 -10.37 9.02
C ASP A 176 -11.26 -10.08 8.48
N TYR A 177 -11.14 -9.83 7.17
CA TYR A 177 -9.83 -9.72 6.53
C TYR A 177 -9.36 -8.28 6.33
N PHE A 178 -10.29 -7.35 6.14
CA PHE A 178 -10.00 -5.98 5.75
C PHE A 178 -10.65 -4.93 6.65
N SER A 179 -11.37 -5.32 7.71
CA SER A 179 -12.07 -4.42 8.61
C SER A 179 -13.01 -3.44 7.89
N VAL A 180 -13.64 -3.90 6.80
CA VAL A 180 -14.71 -3.18 6.10
C VAL A 180 -16.06 -3.71 6.58
N GLY A 181 -16.79 -2.89 7.33
CA GLY A 181 -18.05 -3.28 7.95
C GLY A 181 -19.26 -2.94 7.09
N ILE A 182 -20.00 -3.96 6.69
CA ILE A 182 -21.28 -3.84 5.97
C ILE A 182 -22.34 -4.62 6.76
N ASP A 183 -23.50 -4.02 7.01
CA ASP A 183 -24.60 -4.69 7.69
C ASP A 183 -25.54 -5.43 6.72
N THR A 184 -26.45 -6.23 7.28
CA THR A 184 -27.41 -7.04 6.51
C THR A 184 -28.43 -6.21 5.73
N GLU A 185 -28.54 -4.91 6.02
CA GLU A 185 -29.42 -3.98 5.31
C GLU A 185 -28.71 -3.28 4.14
N GLY A 186 -27.42 -3.57 3.91
CA GLY A 186 -26.65 -2.98 2.82
C GLY A 186 -26.07 -1.61 3.16
N ASN A 187 -25.82 -1.34 4.44
CA ASN A 187 -25.18 -0.10 4.88
C ASN A 187 -23.72 -0.33 5.24
N LEU A 188 -22.83 0.51 4.71
CA LEU A 188 -21.45 0.61 5.12
C LEU A 188 -21.38 1.34 6.46
N TYR A 189 -20.79 0.70 7.47
CA TYR A 189 -20.65 1.26 8.83
C TYR A 189 -19.20 1.39 9.31
N SER A 190 -18.23 0.76 8.63
CA SER A 190 -16.81 0.98 8.92
C SER A 190 -15.88 0.76 7.74
N ILE A 191 -14.69 1.35 7.81
CA ILE A 191 -13.55 1.15 6.91
C ILE A 191 -12.26 0.93 7.72
N PRO A 192 -11.22 0.27 7.18
CA PRO A 192 -9.97 0.08 7.89
C PRO A 192 -9.23 1.39 8.12
N ILE A 193 -8.42 1.44 9.17
CA ILE A 193 -7.41 2.49 9.37
C ILE A 193 -6.09 1.94 8.82
N LEU A 194 -5.62 2.49 7.69
CA LEU A 194 -4.38 2.06 7.04
C LEU A 194 -3.17 2.88 7.49
N ILE A 195 -3.36 4.16 7.81
CA ILE A 195 -2.33 5.06 8.32
C ILE A 195 -2.95 5.85 9.48
N ASP A 196 -2.24 5.94 10.60
CA ASP A 196 -2.67 6.73 11.75
C ASP A 196 -2.90 8.21 11.36
N ASP A 197 -3.94 8.81 11.95
CA ASP A 197 -4.35 10.21 11.71
C ASP A 197 -4.65 10.58 10.24
N TYR A 198 -4.87 9.57 9.38
CA TYR A 198 -5.23 9.74 7.98
C TYR A 198 -6.57 9.08 7.67
N ILE A 199 -7.50 9.89 7.15
CA ILE A 199 -8.79 9.44 6.62
C ILE A 199 -8.85 9.86 5.14
N PRO A 200 -9.23 8.96 4.22
CA PRO A 200 -9.29 9.27 2.80
C PRO A 200 -10.47 10.18 2.45
N ASP A 201 -10.45 10.76 1.25
CA ASP A 201 -11.52 11.63 0.77
C ASP A 201 -12.85 10.86 0.65
N SER A 202 -13.81 11.20 1.51
CA SER A 202 -15.14 10.56 1.55
C SER A 202 -15.93 10.73 0.24
N ARG A 203 -15.61 11.74 -0.58
CA ARG A 203 -16.22 11.92 -1.91
C ARG A 203 -15.87 10.80 -2.88
N ALA A 204 -14.83 10.02 -2.59
CA ALA A 204 -14.46 8.84 -3.39
C ALA A 204 -15.25 7.58 -2.99
N LEU A 205 -16.04 7.59 -1.91
CA LEU A 205 -16.83 6.43 -1.47
C LEU A 205 -17.80 5.90 -2.55
N PRO A 206 -18.55 6.74 -3.31
CA PRO A 206 -19.41 6.27 -4.40
C PRO A 206 -18.67 5.40 -5.42
N PHE A 207 -17.52 5.87 -5.89
CA PHE A 207 -16.67 5.13 -6.81
C PHE A 207 -16.13 3.86 -6.17
N PHE A 208 -15.62 3.96 -4.94
CA PHE A 208 -15.05 2.83 -4.23
C PHE A 208 -16.04 1.67 -4.13
N VAL A 209 -17.26 1.87 -3.59
CA VAL A 209 -18.22 0.77 -3.42
C VAL A 209 -18.68 0.19 -4.77
N THR A 210 -18.83 1.03 -5.78
CA THR A 210 -19.22 0.57 -7.13
C THR A 210 -18.13 -0.28 -7.76
N ARG A 211 -16.87 0.16 -7.64
CA ARG A 211 -15.70 -0.58 -8.15
C ARG A 211 -15.46 -1.87 -7.40
N LEU A 212 -15.74 -1.95 -6.10
CA LEU A 212 -15.67 -3.22 -5.37
C LEU A 212 -16.56 -4.29 -6.02
N ALA A 213 -17.78 -3.94 -6.41
CA ALA A 213 -18.67 -4.91 -7.06
C ALA A 213 -18.27 -5.23 -8.51
N ALA A 214 -17.75 -4.25 -9.26
CA ALA A 214 -17.50 -4.39 -10.69
C ALA A 214 -16.09 -4.91 -11.05
N GLU A 215 -15.07 -4.58 -10.25
CA GLU A 215 -13.65 -4.73 -10.62
C GLU A 215 -12.92 -5.80 -9.81
N VAL A 216 -13.50 -6.22 -8.68
CA VAL A 216 -12.90 -7.25 -7.84
C VAL A 216 -13.21 -8.63 -8.41
N ASP A 217 -12.17 -9.44 -8.59
CA ASP A 217 -12.31 -10.84 -8.96
C ASP A 217 -12.79 -11.67 -7.76
N TRP A 218 -14.10 -11.78 -7.57
CA TRP A 218 -14.70 -12.59 -6.51
C TRP A 218 -14.64 -14.10 -6.78
N SER A 219 -14.08 -14.55 -7.92
CA SER A 219 -14.10 -15.96 -8.33
C SER A 219 -12.94 -16.78 -7.78
N THR A 220 -11.77 -16.16 -7.54
CA THR A 220 -10.58 -16.83 -7.01
C THR A 220 -10.07 -16.13 -5.76
N GLU A 221 -9.58 -16.90 -4.78
CA GLU A 221 -9.07 -16.34 -3.52
C GLU A 221 -7.94 -15.32 -3.75
N LYS A 222 -6.92 -15.70 -4.53
CA LYS A 222 -5.77 -14.85 -4.85
C LYS A 222 -6.15 -13.65 -5.72
N GLY A 223 -7.04 -13.84 -6.69
CA GLY A 223 -7.57 -12.76 -7.53
C GLY A 223 -8.31 -11.74 -6.68
N CYS A 224 -9.24 -12.21 -5.84
CA CYS A 224 -10.02 -11.40 -4.91
C CYS A 224 -9.12 -10.55 -4.01
N PHE A 225 -8.18 -11.16 -3.29
CA PHE A 225 -7.31 -10.40 -2.38
C PHE A 225 -6.43 -9.42 -3.11
N ARG A 226 -5.96 -9.74 -4.32
CA ARG A 226 -5.19 -8.81 -5.15
C ARG A 226 -6.04 -7.61 -5.55
N THR A 227 -7.15 -7.84 -6.23
CA THR A 227 -7.96 -6.78 -6.83
C THR A 227 -8.66 -5.95 -5.76
N PHE A 228 -9.16 -6.59 -4.69
CA PHE A 228 -9.75 -5.87 -3.56
C PHE A 228 -8.72 -4.95 -2.88
N SER A 229 -7.51 -5.46 -2.57
CA SER A 229 -6.47 -4.65 -1.93
C SER A 229 -6.04 -3.48 -2.83
N ARG A 230 -6.08 -3.65 -4.15
CA ARG A 230 -5.80 -2.57 -5.12
C ARG A 230 -6.88 -1.49 -5.12
N GLU A 231 -8.16 -1.87 -5.10
CA GLU A 231 -9.27 -0.92 -5.03
C GLU A 231 -9.29 -0.17 -3.69
N LEU A 232 -9.06 -0.88 -2.58
CA LEU A 232 -8.94 -0.26 -1.26
C LEU A 232 -7.75 0.72 -1.21
N ALA A 233 -6.59 0.33 -1.73
CA ALA A 233 -5.43 1.21 -1.80
C ALA A 233 -5.69 2.45 -2.67
N ALA A 234 -6.35 2.28 -3.81
CA ALA A 234 -6.69 3.38 -4.71
C ALA A 234 -7.69 4.36 -4.09
N PHE A 235 -8.65 3.87 -3.31
CA PHE A 235 -9.54 4.70 -2.50
C PHE A 235 -8.74 5.51 -1.47
N PHE A 236 -7.87 4.84 -0.71
CA PHE A 236 -7.04 5.50 0.30
C PHE A 236 -5.96 6.42 -0.26
N ALA A 237 -5.63 6.33 -1.55
CA ALA A 237 -4.67 7.25 -2.17
C ALA A 237 -5.29 8.60 -2.58
N ASN A 238 -6.61 8.79 -2.40
CA ASN A 238 -7.26 10.09 -2.65
C ASN A 238 -7.10 11.00 -1.43
N ILE A 239 -6.04 11.82 -1.44
CA ILE A 239 -5.78 12.80 -0.40
C ILE A 239 -6.91 13.85 -0.39
N PRO A 240 -7.62 14.03 0.74
CA PRO A 240 -8.65 15.04 0.84
C PRO A 240 -8.03 16.44 0.71
N LYS A 241 -8.65 17.31 -0.09
CA LYS A 241 -8.23 18.71 -0.21
C LYS A 241 -8.64 19.58 0.98
N GLU A 242 -9.60 19.10 1.76
CA GLU A 242 -10.12 19.79 2.93
C GLU A 242 -9.26 19.51 4.16
N THR A 243 -9.31 20.41 5.13
CA THR A 243 -8.55 20.23 6.37
C THR A 243 -9.06 19.02 7.13
N ASN A 244 -8.14 18.19 7.63
CA ASN A 244 -8.50 17.05 8.46
C ASN A 244 -9.11 17.48 9.81
N GLN A 245 -9.54 16.51 10.62
CA GLN A 245 -10.13 16.73 11.95
C GLN A 245 -9.24 17.51 12.93
N HIS A 246 -7.94 17.63 12.65
CA HIS A 246 -6.95 18.39 13.42
C HIS A 246 -6.63 19.76 12.81
N GLY A 247 -7.39 20.20 11.81
CA GLY A 247 -7.20 21.48 11.12
C GLY A 247 -5.96 21.52 10.23
N LYS A 248 -5.44 20.36 9.81
CA LYS A 248 -4.27 20.27 8.92
C LYS A 248 -4.71 20.17 7.47
N ASP A 249 -4.11 20.99 6.62
CA ASP A 249 -4.33 20.94 5.18
C ASP A 249 -3.64 19.73 4.53
N TRP A 250 -3.91 19.54 3.24
CA TRP A 250 -3.41 18.40 2.49
C TRP A 250 -1.89 18.46 2.29
N GLU A 251 -1.31 19.67 2.22
CA GLU A 251 0.14 19.87 2.17
C GLU A 251 0.82 19.32 3.42
N TRP A 252 0.28 19.67 4.60
CA TRP A 252 0.79 19.19 5.87
C TRP A 252 0.66 17.67 5.98
N VAL A 253 -0.49 17.09 5.61
CA VAL A 253 -0.70 15.63 5.59
C VAL A 253 0.28 14.95 4.65
N THR A 254 0.54 15.53 3.48
CA THR A 254 1.51 14.99 2.52
C THR A 254 2.91 14.93 3.12
N GLU A 255 3.37 16.02 3.72
CA GLU A 255 4.72 16.14 4.29
C GLU A 255 4.92 15.33 5.58
N HIS A 256 3.94 15.32 6.48
CA HIS A 256 4.13 14.85 7.86
C HIS A 256 3.51 13.47 8.13
N ILE A 257 2.67 12.96 7.22
CA ILE A 257 2.05 11.64 7.36
C ILE A 257 2.46 10.74 6.19
N ILE A 258 2.17 11.17 4.95
CA ILE A 258 2.29 10.31 3.77
C ILE A 258 3.75 10.02 3.41
N TYR A 259 4.58 11.05 3.24
CA TYR A 259 5.99 10.84 2.88
C TYR A 259 6.82 10.15 3.98
N PRO A 260 6.57 10.40 5.28
CA PRO A 260 7.14 9.60 6.36
C PRO A 260 6.74 8.12 6.28
N ALA A 261 5.47 7.81 6.01
CA ALA A 261 5.03 6.42 5.79
C ALA A 261 5.73 5.79 4.58
N ILE A 262 5.79 6.50 3.44
CA ILE A 262 6.51 6.05 2.25
C ILE A 262 7.99 5.76 2.57
N LYS A 263 8.64 6.62 3.36
CA LYS A 263 10.04 6.45 3.76
C LYS A 263 10.27 5.17 4.56
N GLN A 264 9.31 4.79 5.39
CA GLN A 264 9.44 3.69 6.33
C GLN A 264 9.22 2.32 5.68
N CYS A 265 8.24 2.21 4.77
CA CYS A 265 7.69 0.90 4.41
C CYS A 265 7.53 0.68 2.90
N PHE A 266 7.89 1.63 2.03
CA PHE A 266 7.64 1.48 0.60
C PHE A 266 8.63 0.54 -0.12
N ILE A 267 8.09 -0.44 -0.85
CA ILE A 267 8.84 -1.34 -1.74
C ILE A 267 8.55 -0.94 -3.21
N PRO A 268 9.28 0.01 -3.80
CA PRO A 268 8.96 0.50 -5.14
C PRO A 268 9.11 -0.60 -6.21
N PRO A 269 8.13 -0.81 -7.09
CA PRO A 269 8.23 -1.82 -8.15
C PRO A 269 9.13 -1.33 -9.29
N LYS A 270 9.71 -2.27 -10.04
CA LYS A 270 10.55 -1.98 -11.22
C LYS A 270 9.87 -1.10 -12.27
N SER A 271 8.56 -1.22 -12.44
CA SER A 271 7.77 -0.45 -13.40
C SER A 271 7.74 1.06 -13.13
N PHE A 272 8.13 1.52 -11.94
CA PHE A 272 8.09 2.96 -11.58
C PHE A 272 9.12 3.82 -12.31
N ILE A 273 10.14 3.18 -12.90
CA ILE A 273 11.09 3.85 -13.78
C ILE A 273 10.44 4.24 -15.11
N ASP A 274 9.55 3.38 -15.61
CA ASP A 274 9.03 3.48 -16.98
C ASP A 274 7.63 4.12 -17.06
N ASN A 275 6.91 4.24 -15.93
CA ASN A 275 5.52 4.72 -15.89
C ASN A 275 5.36 6.18 -15.41
N ALA A 276 6.47 6.92 -15.36
CA ALA A 276 6.55 8.30 -14.89
C ALA A 276 6.07 8.53 -13.44
N ALA A 277 6.09 7.50 -12.58
CA ALA A 277 5.82 7.68 -11.15
C ALA A 277 6.94 8.44 -10.43
N VAL A 278 8.19 8.31 -10.90
CA VAL A 278 9.36 9.02 -10.37
C VAL A 278 10.19 9.55 -11.53
N LEU A 279 10.38 10.87 -11.60
CA LEU A 279 11.12 11.53 -12.67
C LEU A 279 12.23 12.40 -12.08
N GLU A 280 13.49 12.17 -12.47
CA GLU A 280 14.59 13.09 -12.16
C GLU A 280 14.39 14.38 -12.99
N ILE A 281 14.20 15.52 -12.33
CA ILE A 281 13.95 16.81 -13.00
C ILE A 281 15.13 17.78 -12.93
N ALA A 282 16.04 17.59 -11.97
CA ALA A 282 17.24 18.41 -11.84
C ALA A 282 18.32 17.68 -11.05
N ASN A 283 19.56 18.15 -11.19
CA ASN A 283 20.65 17.78 -10.30
C ASN A 283 21.48 19.00 -9.88
N LEU A 284 21.96 19.00 -8.64
CA LEU A 284 22.71 20.10 -8.04
C LEU A 284 24.01 20.43 -8.80
N PRO A 285 24.82 19.46 -9.29
CA PRO A 285 26.03 19.78 -10.05
C PRO A 285 25.78 20.60 -11.32
N ASN A 286 24.65 20.39 -12.00
CA ASN A 286 24.29 21.20 -13.16
C ASN A 286 23.73 22.57 -12.75
N LEU A 287 23.00 22.66 -11.64
CA LEU A 287 22.50 23.93 -11.11
C LEU A 287 23.65 24.85 -10.65
N TYR A 288 24.67 24.30 -9.98
CA TYR A 288 25.84 25.08 -9.52
C TYR A 288 26.73 25.62 -10.65
N LYS A 289 26.53 25.20 -11.91
CA LYS A 289 27.20 25.82 -13.08
C LYS A 289 26.57 27.14 -13.51
N VAL A 290 25.33 27.39 -13.08
CA VAL A 290 24.54 28.57 -13.48
C VAL A 290 24.32 29.50 -12.30
N PHE A 291 24.10 28.95 -11.10
CA PHE A 291 23.88 29.71 -9.88
C PHE A 291 25.15 29.77 -9.03
N GLU A 292 25.80 30.93 -9.02
CA GLU A 292 26.99 31.22 -8.21
C GLU A 292 26.63 32.10 -7.00
N ARG A 293 27.52 32.12 -5.98
CA ARG A 293 27.36 32.99 -4.82
C ARG A 293 27.62 34.44 -5.24
N CYS A 294 26.78 35.36 -4.74
CA CYS A 294 26.93 36.80 -4.93
C CYS A 294 28.25 37.34 -4.38
#